data_AF-A0A4Z1F4R4-F1
#
_entry.id   AF-A0A4Z1F4R4-F1
#
_cell.length_a   1.000
_cell.length_b   1.000
_cell.length_c   1.000
_cell.angle_alpha   90.00
_cell.angle_beta   90.00
_cell.angle_gamma   90.00
#
_symmetry.space_group_name_H-M   'P 1'
#
loop_
_entity.id
_entity.type
_entity.pdbx_description
1 polymer ?
#
loop_
_entity_poly.entity_id
_entity_poly.type
_entity_poly.pdbx_seq_one_letter_code
_entity_poly.pdbx_strand_id
1 'polypeptide(L)'
;MAFGKLGKLGVKGRDEMRDGIEFGKGGRMNRGGEKRGEAKDIDNLGFLRILFSSQQEFLKREERRKGGKKKRILPLASDPWLLDNYITASGHIRLGAIFMDLDALAGVISYKHTGDRVMTVTAAVDRITLSRPLLEICDLELSGQVTFATGRSSMEVSLQVCKVPSAGQENQPRRKEDVFMECAFTMVSLDPVTKKAMRIAGVRPEGEVEESWFERGRKSYEKKKRELGRGLRSMEPDDEESDLIHRLWLKTLDYHDPNTPSLLPKTCTRMSNSTIQSVQIMQPQYRNRHNFMIFGGFLLKSTFELAFTCASAISHSRPIFLGLDPSTFENPVPVGSVLYVSATLVYGDRPLVRGEGDAETETETETGKGKKTRVQIRVDTKVKNVEHGETKPTGQFNYTFEVEGEVQVLPESYKEFMVYLDARRRSKGRVEERGKERGEGNAEAGMGKDVLGAGGDGGLKVL
;
A
#
# COMPACT_ATOMS: atom_id res chain seq x y z
N MET A 1 1.73 -34.62 -46.16
CA MET A 1 1.60 -35.89 -45.39
C MET A 1 0.76 -35.57 -44.15
N ALA A 2 -0.56 -35.66 -44.16
CA ALA A 2 -1.42 -36.85 -44.26
C ALA A 2 -1.42 -37.71 -42.97
N PHE A 3 -2.53 -37.58 -42.20
CA PHE A 3 -3.22 -38.59 -41.37
C PHE A 3 -2.49 -39.21 -40.15
N GLY A 4 -3.13 -39.60 -39.04
CA GLY A 4 -4.54 -39.64 -38.66
C GLY A 4 -4.77 -40.47 -37.37
N LYS A 5 -5.82 -40.07 -36.62
CA LYS A 5 -6.80 -40.81 -35.77
C LYS A 5 -6.46 -42.11 -34.98
N LEU A 6 -7.23 -42.21 -33.87
CA LEU A 6 -7.71 -43.37 -33.07
C LEU A 6 -6.85 -43.75 -31.84
N GLY A 7 -7.40 -44.02 -30.64
CA GLY A 7 -8.80 -44.23 -30.26
C GLY A 7 -9.01 -44.32 -28.74
N LYS A 8 -10.29 -44.31 -28.35
CA LYS A 8 -10.81 -44.49 -26.98
C LYS A 8 -10.64 -45.94 -26.49
N LEU A 9 -10.29 -46.10 -25.21
CA LEU A 9 -10.60 -47.21 -24.29
C LEU A 9 -10.24 -46.67 -22.89
N GLY A 10 -10.98 -46.80 -21.79
CA GLY A 10 -12.13 -47.58 -21.40
C GLY A 10 -12.03 -47.71 -19.87
N VAL A 11 -13.06 -47.30 -19.13
CA VAL A 11 -13.12 -47.35 -17.65
C VAL A 11 -13.45 -48.78 -17.18
N LYS A 12 -12.70 -49.29 -16.20
CA LYS A 12 -12.99 -50.37 -15.20
C LYS A 12 -11.62 -50.79 -14.61
N GLY A 13 -11.36 -51.00 -13.33
CA GLY A 13 -12.14 -51.01 -12.09
C GLY A 13 -11.31 -51.74 -11.01
N ARG A 14 -11.30 -51.16 -9.80
CA ARG A 14 -11.23 -51.81 -8.47
C ARG A 14 -10.00 -52.58 -7.97
N ASP A 15 -9.56 -52.10 -6.80
CA ASP A 15 -9.32 -52.79 -5.51
C ASP A 15 -8.23 -53.86 -5.34
N GLU A 16 -7.63 -53.78 -4.14
CA GLU A 16 -6.72 -54.71 -3.45
C GLU A 16 -5.24 -54.60 -3.88
N MET A 17 -4.28 -54.31 -3.01
CA MET A 17 -3.97 -55.04 -1.78
C MET A 17 -3.21 -54.14 -0.78
N ARG A 18 -3.68 -54.13 0.47
CA ARG A 18 -2.86 -53.87 1.65
C ARG A 18 -2.01 -55.12 1.90
N ASP A 19 -0.77 -54.94 2.37
CA ASP A 19 -0.25 -55.68 3.53
C ASP A 19 1.12 -55.15 3.95
N GLY A 20 1.26 -54.92 5.25
CA GLY A 20 2.52 -54.61 5.92
C GLY A 20 3.12 -55.85 6.57
N ILE A 21 4.42 -55.84 6.84
CA ILE A 21 5.09 -56.79 7.74
C ILE A 21 6.19 -56.06 8.53
N GLU A 22 6.14 -56.20 9.85
CA GLU A 22 7.09 -55.71 10.86
C GLU A 22 8.29 -56.65 11.09
N PHE A 23 9.42 -56.00 11.43
CA PHE A 23 10.55 -56.34 12.31
C PHE A 23 11.09 -57.79 12.52
N GLY A 24 12.41 -57.92 12.31
CA GLY A 24 13.27 -58.94 12.91
C GLY A 24 14.59 -58.36 13.45
N LYS A 25 14.92 -58.66 14.71
CA LYS A 25 16.13 -58.24 15.46
C LYS A 25 17.35 -59.11 15.14
N GLY A 26 18.55 -58.50 15.20
CA GLY A 26 19.73 -59.09 15.87
C GLY A 26 20.92 -59.51 14.99
N GLY A 27 22.04 -58.78 15.10
CA GLY A 27 23.35 -59.23 14.63
C GLY A 27 24.41 -58.12 14.70
N ARG A 28 25.34 -58.22 15.65
CA ARG A 28 26.35 -57.21 16.02
C ARG A 28 27.73 -57.70 15.60
N MET A 29 28.50 -56.96 14.80
CA MET A 29 29.97 -57.01 14.86
C MET A 29 30.68 -55.81 14.21
N ASN A 30 31.70 -55.33 14.92
CA ASN A 30 32.49 -54.11 14.76
C ASN A 30 33.26 -53.98 13.43
N ARG A 31 33.40 -52.73 12.95
CA ARG A 31 34.70 -52.16 12.52
C ARG A 31 34.68 -50.63 12.62
N GLY A 32 35.82 -50.08 13.07
CA GLY A 32 35.94 -48.79 13.74
C GLY A 32 36.01 -47.54 12.87
N GLY A 33 35.73 -46.42 13.54
CA GLY A 33 36.49 -45.17 13.46
C GLY A 33 36.43 -44.38 12.17
N GLU A 34 35.36 -43.59 11.99
CA GLU A 34 35.46 -42.31 11.30
C GLU A 34 34.37 -41.36 11.84
N LYS A 35 34.78 -40.28 12.52
CA LYS A 35 33.88 -39.23 12.99
C LYS A 35 33.40 -38.42 11.77
N ARG A 36 32.24 -38.77 11.22
CA ARG A 36 31.45 -37.86 10.35
C ARG A 36 30.44 -37.14 11.21
N GLY A 37 30.57 -35.81 11.29
CA GLY A 37 29.56 -34.95 11.90
C GLY A 37 28.24 -35.08 11.13
N GLU A 38 27.16 -35.31 11.87
CA GLU A 38 25.80 -35.29 11.35
C GLU A 38 25.51 -33.90 10.78
N ALA A 39 25.47 -33.81 9.45
CA ALA A 39 24.72 -32.76 8.77
C ALA A 39 23.24 -33.01 9.08
N LYS A 40 22.68 -32.22 10.00
CA LYS A 40 21.23 -32.18 10.19
C LYS A 40 20.63 -31.57 8.93
N ASP A 41 19.95 -32.39 8.15
CA ASP A 41 19.02 -31.92 7.12
C ASP A 41 18.05 -30.95 7.77
N ILE A 42 18.18 -29.67 7.43
CA ILE A 42 17.31 -28.60 7.90
C ILE A 42 16.14 -28.56 6.94
N ASP A 43 14.99 -29.06 7.38
CA ASP A 43 13.73 -28.98 6.66
C ASP A 43 13.41 -27.53 6.27
N ASN A 44 13.56 -27.20 4.98
CA ASN A 44 13.31 -25.87 4.41
C ASN A 44 11.87 -25.35 4.61
N LEU A 45 10.91 -26.21 5.02
CA LEU A 45 9.55 -25.81 5.39
C LEU A 45 9.44 -25.28 6.83
N GLY A 46 10.33 -25.68 7.74
CA GLY A 46 10.37 -25.17 9.12
C GLY A 46 10.89 -23.74 9.18
N PHE A 47 11.82 -23.39 8.28
CA PHE A 47 12.48 -22.10 8.23
C PHE A 47 11.52 -20.93 7.89
N LEU A 48 10.60 -21.14 6.94
CA LEU A 48 9.59 -20.12 6.58
C LEU A 48 8.55 -19.87 7.68
N ARG A 49 8.20 -20.92 8.44
CA ARG A 49 7.28 -20.82 9.57
C ARG A 49 7.94 -20.11 10.75
N ILE A 50 9.24 -20.31 10.95
CA ILE A 50 10.03 -19.56 11.94
C ILE A 50 10.14 -18.08 11.54
N LEU A 51 10.26 -17.72 10.26
CA LEU A 51 10.37 -16.31 9.85
C LEU A 51 9.10 -15.46 10.08
N PHE A 52 7.91 -16.00 9.75
CA PHE A 52 6.65 -15.28 9.99
C PHE A 52 6.31 -15.22 11.49
N SER A 53 6.66 -16.27 12.22
CA SER A 53 6.53 -16.32 13.68
C SER A 53 7.56 -15.40 14.35
N SER A 54 8.78 -15.33 13.83
CA SER A 54 9.88 -14.52 14.38
C SER A 54 9.66 -13.03 14.12
N GLN A 55 9.09 -12.60 12.99
CA GLN A 55 8.65 -11.20 12.84
C GLN A 55 7.60 -10.83 13.90
N GLN A 56 6.63 -11.70 14.18
CA GLN A 56 5.60 -11.45 15.21
C GLN A 56 6.12 -11.62 16.65
N GLU A 57 7.12 -12.46 16.90
CA GLU A 57 7.76 -12.60 18.21
C GLU A 57 8.83 -11.53 18.46
N PHE A 58 9.53 -11.07 17.43
CA PHE A 58 10.43 -9.92 17.46
C PHE A 58 9.65 -8.64 17.78
N LEU A 59 8.43 -8.52 17.27
CA LEU A 59 7.47 -7.49 17.68
C LEU A 59 7.12 -7.50 19.18
N LYS A 60 7.45 -8.54 19.97
CA LYS A 60 7.20 -8.57 21.42
C LYS A 60 8.29 -7.91 22.28
N ARG A 61 9.51 -7.68 21.76
CA ARG A 61 10.58 -7.02 22.53
C ARG A 61 10.34 -5.50 22.53
N GLU A 62 9.52 -5.05 23.48
CA GLU A 62 9.11 -3.65 23.67
C GLU A 62 9.99 -2.91 24.69
N GLU A 63 10.52 -1.74 24.31
CA GLU A 63 10.97 -0.73 25.27
C GLU A 63 9.90 0.36 25.45
N ARG A 64 9.55 0.63 26.71
CA ARG A 64 8.52 1.58 27.11
C ARG A 64 9.16 2.92 27.41
N ARG A 65 8.67 3.99 26.80
CA ARG A 65 8.89 5.37 27.26
C ARG A 65 7.59 5.95 27.80
N LYS A 66 7.66 6.85 28.79
CA LYS A 66 6.49 7.60 29.28
C LYS A 66 6.01 8.56 28.18
N GLY A 67 4.71 8.56 27.88
CA GLY A 67 4.08 9.25 26.74
C GLY A 67 3.60 8.25 25.68
N GLY A 68 2.36 8.36 25.18
CA GLY A 68 1.64 7.33 24.41
C GLY A 68 2.25 6.81 23.10
N LYS A 69 3.46 7.26 22.72
CA LYS A 69 4.17 6.89 21.49
C LYS A 69 4.87 5.54 21.64
N LYS A 70 4.48 4.56 20.82
CA LYS A 70 5.16 3.26 20.71
C LYS A 70 6.29 3.33 19.70
N LYS A 71 7.34 2.54 19.94
CA LYS A 71 8.52 2.44 19.08
C LYS A 71 8.90 0.97 18.84
N ARG A 72 9.46 0.71 17.68
CA ARG A 72 10.09 -0.55 17.28
C ARG A 72 11.34 -0.26 16.49
N ILE A 73 12.41 -0.96 16.81
CA ILE A 73 13.67 -0.85 16.10
C ILE A 73 13.75 -2.04 15.14
N LEU A 74 13.99 -1.77 13.87
CA LEU A 74 14.34 -2.73 12.84
C LEU A 74 15.86 -2.66 12.62
N PRO A 75 16.63 -3.61 13.18
CA PRO A 75 18.09 -3.63 13.08
C PRO A 75 18.54 -4.13 11.69
N LEU A 76 18.23 -3.36 10.63
CA LEU A 76 18.54 -3.75 9.25
C LEU A 76 20.04 -3.72 8.92
N ALA A 77 20.80 -2.84 9.56
CA ALA A 77 22.26 -2.80 9.41
C ALA A 77 22.95 -3.79 10.37
N SER A 78 22.34 -4.01 11.54
CA SER A 78 22.94 -4.85 12.59
C SER A 78 22.66 -6.35 12.42
N ASP A 79 21.56 -6.76 11.77
CA ASP A 79 21.19 -8.16 11.55
C ASP A 79 21.06 -8.50 10.04
N PRO A 80 22.08 -9.15 9.44
CA PRO A 80 22.06 -9.53 8.03
C PRO A 80 20.95 -10.54 7.65
N TRP A 81 20.57 -11.44 8.55
CA TRP A 81 19.51 -12.43 8.25
C TRP A 81 18.14 -11.78 8.20
N LEU A 82 17.92 -10.76 9.03
CA LEU A 82 16.71 -9.95 8.94
C LEU A 82 16.69 -9.13 7.66
N LEU A 83 17.83 -8.51 7.31
CA LEU A 83 17.99 -7.65 6.13
C LEU A 83 17.55 -8.33 4.82
N ASP A 84 17.80 -9.64 4.66
CA ASP A 84 17.40 -10.40 3.46
C ASP A 84 15.90 -10.32 3.15
N ASN A 85 15.05 -10.16 4.17
CA ASN A 85 13.61 -9.99 3.98
C ASN A 85 13.20 -8.58 3.54
N TYR A 86 14.05 -7.59 3.81
CA TYR A 86 13.80 -6.17 3.60
C TYR A 86 14.62 -5.58 2.46
N ILE A 87 15.49 -6.35 1.80
CA ILE A 87 16.30 -5.88 0.68
C ILE A 87 15.73 -6.40 -0.65
N THR A 88 15.95 -5.60 -1.70
CA THR A 88 15.69 -5.98 -3.09
C THR A 88 16.97 -6.49 -3.74
N ALA A 89 16.87 -7.19 -4.87
CA ALA A 89 18.04 -7.64 -5.63
C ALA A 89 18.99 -6.48 -6.02
N SER A 90 18.46 -5.25 -6.13
CA SER A 90 19.21 -4.02 -6.39
C SER A 90 19.80 -3.35 -5.14
N GLY A 91 19.78 -4.00 -3.97
CA GLY A 91 20.35 -3.44 -2.74
C GLY A 91 19.53 -2.35 -2.05
N HIS A 92 18.29 -2.09 -2.49
CA HIS A 92 17.41 -1.09 -1.90
C HIS A 92 16.42 -1.71 -0.93
N ILE A 93 15.91 -0.91 0.01
CA ILE A 93 14.89 -1.34 0.96
C ILE A 93 13.55 -1.62 0.26
N ARG A 94 12.95 -2.76 0.57
CA ARG A 94 11.67 -3.23 0.07
C ARG A 94 10.53 -2.55 0.83
N LEU A 95 10.10 -1.40 0.31
CA LEU A 95 9.02 -0.59 0.92
C LEU A 95 7.73 -1.40 1.18
N GLY A 96 7.41 -2.38 0.34
CA GLY A 96 6.25 -3.25 0.57
C GLY A 96 6.32 -4.05 1.89
N ALA A 97 7.52 -4.45 2.34
CA ALA A 97 7.70 -5.09 3.64
C ALA A 97 7.50 -4.08 4.79
N ILE A 98 8.00 -2.86 4.63
CA ILE A 98 7.80 -1.77 5.60
C ILE A 98 6.30 -1.42 5.73
N PHE A 99 5.54 -1.35 4.64
CA PHE A 99 4.09 -1.08 4.71
C PHE A 99 3.33 -2.16 5.46
N MET A 100 3.73 -3.42 5.29
CA MET A 100 3.16 -4.54 6.03
C MET A 100 3.46 -4.42 7.53
N ASP A 101 4.68 -4.05 7.91
CA ASP A 101 5.05 -3.83 9.32
C ASP A 101 4.37 -2.61 9.93
N LEU A 102 4.18 -1.54 9.16
CA LEU A 102 3.47 -0.34 9.58
C LEU A 102 2.01 -0.63 9.90
N ASP A 103 1.32 -1.38 9.05
CA ASP A 103 -0.05 -1.84 9.33
C ASP A 103 -0.08 -2.74 10.57
N ALA A 104 0.91 -3.61 10.75
CA ALA A 104 0.99 -4.49 11.92
C ALA A 104 1.20 -3.69 13.22
N LEU A 105 2.06 -2.67 13.17
CA LEU A 105 2.29 -1.74 14.26
C LEU A 105 1.03 -0.91 14.56
N ALA A 106 0.30 -0.45 13.53
CA ALA A 106 -0.99 0.22 13.70
C ALA A 106 -1.98 -0.68 14.45
N GLY A 107 -2.12 -1.93 14.04
CA GLY A 107 -2.92 -2.93 14.72
C GLY A 107 -2.54 -3.08 16.19
N VAL A 108 -1.26 -3.23 16.51
CA VAL A 108 -0.75 -3.37 17.89
C VAL A 108 -0.97 -2.11 18.73
N ILE A 109 -0.91 -0.92 18.14
CA ILE A 109 -1.24 0.34 18.84
C ILE A 109 -2.73 0.39 19.13
N SER A 110 -3.57 0.10 18.15
CA SER A 110 -5.03 0.10 18.30
C SER A 110 -5.51 -0.92 19.33
N TYR A 111 -5.02 -2.16 19.28
CA TYR A 111 -5.38 -3.20 20.26
C TYR A 111 -5.05 -2.77 21.70
N LYS A 112 -3.95 -2.05 21.92
CA LYS A 112 -3.61 -1.54 23.26
C LYS A 112 -4.54 -0.41 23.70
N HIS A 113 -5.01 0.42 22.77
CA HIS A 113 -5.97 1.49 23.08
C HIS A 113 -7.35 0.94 23.41
N THR A 114 -7.81 -0.09 22.71
CA THR A 114 -9.16 -0.64 22.85
C THR A 114 -9.27 -1.80 23.84
N GLY A 115 -8.17 -2.50 24.09
CA GLY A 115 -8.14 -3.75 24.86
C GLY A 115 -8.63 -4.96 24.07
N ASP A 116 -8.56 -6.13 24.72
CA ASP A 116 -8.79 -7.46 24.11
C ASP A 116 -10.26 -7.77 23.78
N ARG A 117 -11.20 -6.91 24.19
CA ARG A 117 -12.64 -7.14 24.03
C ARG A 117 -13.17 -6.85 22.62
N VAL A 118 -12.37 -6.18 21.79
CA VAL A 118 -12.78 -5.79 20.44
C VAL A 118 -11.82 -6.33 19.40
N MET A 119 -12.34 -6.58 18.21
CA MET A 119 -11.54 -6.88 17.04
C MET A 119 -11.21 -5.57 16.32
N THR A 120 -9.92 -5.28 16.13
CA THR A 120 -9.51 -4.14 15.30
C THR A 120 -9.15 -4.60 13.89
N VAL A 121 -9.66 -3.88 12.89
CA VAL A 121 -9.33 -4.08 11.49
C VAL A 121 -8.85 -2.78 10.85
N THR A 122 -7.97 -2.88 9.86
CA THR A 122 -7.56 -1.75 9.03
C THR A 122 -8.68 -1.43 8.05
N ALA A 123 -9.29 -0.25 8.18
CA ALA A 123 -10.39 0.17 7.32
C ALA A 123 -9.92 1.04 6.15
N ALA A 124 -8.88 1.84 6.37
CA ALA A 124 -8.24 2.61 5.31
C ALA A 124 -6.79 2.86 5.64
N VAL A 125 -5.98 2.96 4.60
CA VAL A 125 -4.70 3.67 4.68
C VAL A 125 -4.99 5.10 4.28
N ASP A 126 -4.62 6.04 5.13
CA ASP A 126 -4.67 7.43 4.76
C ASP A 126 -3.46 7.74 3.86
N ARG A 127 -2.92 8.95 3.92
CA ARG A 127 -1.77 9.28 3.08
C ARG A 127 -0.51 8.59 3.61
N ILE A 128 0.26 7.98 2.70
CA ILE A 128 1.68 7.64 2.96
C ILE A 128 2.53 8.62 2.16
N THR A 129 3.36 9.39 2.84
CA THR A 129 4.31 10.31 2.23
C THR A 129 5.73 9.81 2.45
N LEU A 130 6.50 9.74 1.36
CA LEU A 130 7.93 9.53 1.44
C LEU A 130 8.62 10.91 1.43
N SER A 131 9.17 11.30 2.57
CA SER A 131 9.92 12.56 2.69
C SER A 131 11.25 12.47 1.97
N ARG A 132 11.93 11.32 2.09
CA ARG A 132 13.23 11.05 1.44
C ARG A 132 13.35 9.59 1.02
N PRO A 133 14.02 9.31 -0.12
CA PRO A 133 14.29 7.94 -0.53
C PRO A 133 15.24 7.25 0.47
N LEU A 134 14.88 6.02 0.84
CA LEU A 134 15.73 5.12 1.62
C LEU A 134 16.82 4.53 0.72
N LEU A 135 17.89 5.30 0.49
CA LEU A 135 19.02 4.91 -0.36
C LEU A 135 20.09 4.11 0.40
N GLU A 136 20.19 4.34 1.71
CA GLU A 136 21.19 3.69 2.56
C GLU A 136 20.53 2.65 3.47
N ILE A 137 21.20 1.51 3.62
CA ILE A 137 20.82 0.48 4.60
C ILE A 137 21.21 1.01 5.98
N CYS A 138 20.21 1.30 6.81
CA CYS A 138 20.39 1.76 8.18
C CYS A 138 19.33 1.15 9.09
N ASP A 139 19.62 1.11 10.39
CA ASP A 139 18.63 0.69 11.37
C ASP A 139 17.48 1.71 11.41
N LEU A 140 16.24 1.21 11.36
CA LEU A 140 15.03 2.04 11.28
C LEU A 140 14.25 1.96 12.58
N GLU A 141 13.78 3.11 13.07
CA GLU A 141 12.79 3.21 14.14
C GLU A 141 11.40 3.42 13.53
N LEU A 142 10.54 2.42 13.65
CA LEU A 142 9.11 2.54 13.41
C LEU A 142 8.45 3.05 14.69
N SER A 143 7.77 4.18 14.64
CA SER A 143 7.06 4.73 15.81
C SER A 143 5.66 5.17 15.46
N GLY A 144 4.74 5.14 16.43
CA GLY A 144 3.38 5.62 16.21
C GLY A 144 2.57 5.81 17.47
N GLN A 145 1.44 6.49 17.31
CA GLN A 145 0.49 6.80 18.37
C GLN A 145 -0.91 7.00 17.78
N VAL A 146 -1.94 6.83 18.63
CA VAL A 146 -3.31 7.19 18.26
C VAL A 146 -3.41 8.72 18.29
N THR A 147 -3.61 9.34 17.14
CA THR A 147 -3.72 10.81 17.02
C THR A 147 -5.13 11.30 17.24
N PHE A 148 -6.11 10.55 16.74
CA PHE A 148 -7.51 10.93 16.85
C PHE A 148 -8.38 9.69 17.02
N ALA A 149 -9.40 9.76 17.86
CA ALA A 149 -10.42 8.73 17.95
C ALA A 149 -11.79 9.39 18.03
N THR A 150 -12.72 8.95 17.19
CA THR A 150 -14.04 9.60 17.05
C THR A 150 -14.95 9.42 18.25
N GLY A 151 -14.60 8.55 19.21
CA GLY A 151 -15.50 8.11 20.29
C GLY A 151 -16.66 7.23 19.79
N ARG A 152 -16.67 6.88 18.51
CA ARG A 152 -17.53 5.85 17.91
C ARG A 152 -16.66 4.62 17.69
N SER A 153 -16.50 4.11 16.48
CA SER A 153 -15.73 2.88 16.22
C SER A 153 -14.39 3.09 15.54
N SER A 154 -14.08 4.30 15.07
CA SER A 154 -12.88 4.59 14.29
C SER A 154 -11.83 5.37 15.09
N MET A 155 -10.57 5.03 14.85
CA MET A 155 -9.40 5.76 15.32
C MET A 155 -8.38 5.93 14.19
N GLU A 156 -7.67 7.05 14.20
CA GLU A 156 -6.54 7.34 13.35
C GLU A 156 -5.25 7.05 14.13
N VAL A 157 -4.38 6.25 13.54
CA VAL A 157 -3.06 5.94 14.06
C VAL A 157 -2.02 6.56 13.15
N SER A 158 -1.31 7.57 13.65
CA SER A 158 -0.19 8.17 12.91
C SER A 158 1.10 7.44 13.23
N LEU A 159 1.86 7.14 12.19
CA LEU A 159 3.12 6.40 12.21
C LEU A 159 4.20 7.21 11.50
N GLN A 160 5.43 6.99 11.95
CA GLN A 160 6.62 7.63 11.42
C GLN A 160 7.77 6.62 11.37
N VAL A 161 8.50 6.62 10.26
CA VAL A 161 9.71 5.83 10.06
C VAL A 161 10.92 6.76 10.09
N CYS A 162 11.80 6.56 11.07
CA CYS A 162 13.00 7.38 11.25
C CYS A 162 14.27 6.53 11.23
N LYS A 163 15.42 7.15 10.95
CA LYS A 163 16.73 6.54 11.24
C LYS A 163 16.91 6.38 12.75
N VAL A 164 17.43 5.24 13.19
CA VAL A 164 17.85 5.06 14.59
C VAL A 164 18.95 6.08 14.91
N PRO A 165 18.86 6.82 16.03
CA PRO A 165 19.86 7.83 16.36
C PRO A 165 21.13 7.13 16.82
N SER A 166 22.28 7.78 16.63
CA SER A 166 23.53 7.30 17.23
C SER A 166 23.41 7.28 18.76
N ALA A 167 24.08 6.30 19.40
CA ALA A 167 24.05 6.09 20.84
C ALA A 167 24.34 7.41 21.60
N GLY A 168 23.43 7.82 22.48
CA GLY A 168 23.50 9.08 23.25
C GLY A 168 22.54 10.20 22.81
N GLN A 169 21.85 10.07 21.66
CA GLN A 169 20.85 11.06 21.17
C GLN A 169 19.38 10.61 21.26
N GLU A 170 19.08 9.54 21.99
CA GLU A 170 17.71 8.98 22.10
C GLU A 170 16.66 9.95 22.65
N ASN A 171 17.08 11.01 23.35
CA ASN A 171 16.20 11.99 24.01
C ASN A 171 15.99 13.29 23.21
N GLN A 172 16.65 13.46 22.07
CA GLN A 172 16.49 14.68 21.26
C GLN A 172 15.31 14.56 20.29
N PRO A 173 14.64 15.68 19.96
CA PRO A 173 13.66 15.70 18.88
C PRO A 173 14.34 15.24 17.58
N ARG A 174 13.68 14.33 16.86
CA ARG A 174 14.16 13.82 15.58
C ARG A 174 14.37 14.99 14.63
N ARG A 175 15.55 15.07 14.00
CA ARG A 175 15.76 16.02 12.92
C ARG A 175 14.78 15.66 11.81
N LYS A 176 14.24 16.67 11.11
CA LYS A 176 13.42 16.43 9.90
C LYS A 176 14.16 15.56 8.88
N GLU A 177 15.49 15.58 8.95
CA GLU A 177 16.36 14.81 8.09
C GLU A 177 16.32 13.30 8.37
N ASP A 178 16.09 12.90 9.61
CA ASP A 178 16.07 11.49 9.97
C ASP A 178 14.71 10.84 9.69
N VAL A 179 13.70 11.62 9.29
CA VAL A 179 12.35 11.16 8.98
C VAL A 179 12.28 10.75 7.51
N PHE A 180 12.05 9.47 7.27
CA PHE A 180 11.94 8.93 5.92
C PHE A 180 10.50 8.92 5.42
N MET A 181 9.57 8.53 6.29
CA MET A 181 8.18 8.30 5.93
C MET A 181 7.25 8.69 7.05
N GLU A 182 6.13 9.29 6.67
CA GLU A 182 5.00 9.56 7.54
C GLU A 182 3.76 8.93 6.94
N CYS A 183 2.94 8.31 7.78
CA CYS A 183 1.69 7.73 7.34
C CYS A 183 0.65 7.72 8.46
N ALA A 184 -0.61 7.66 8.05
CA ALA A 184 -1.72 7.46 8.96
C ALA A 184 -2.57 6.28 8.49
N PHE A 185 -3.09 5.52 9.46
CA PHE A 185 -4.00 4.42 9.23
C PHE A 185 -5.30 4.67 9.99
N THR A 186 -6.43 4.50 9.30
CA THR A 186 -7.74 4.49 9.93
C THR A 186 -8.08 3.06 10.33
N MET A 187 -8.14 2.84 11.64
CA MET A 187 -8.47 1.55 12.25
C MET A 187 -9.91 1.57 12.76
N VAL A 188 -10.64 0.48 12.56
CA VAL A 188 -12.04 0.34 13.00
C VAL A 188 -12.16 -0.82 13.98
N SER A 189 -12.89 -0.56 15.06
CA SER A 189 -13.18 -1.54 16.10
C SER A 189 -14.54 -2.17 15.87
N LEU A 190 -14.54 -3.49 15.80
CA LEU A 190 -15.69 -4.34 15.55
C LEU A 190 -15.87 -5.31 16.72
N ASP A 191 -17.12 -5.69 16.96
CA ASP A 191 -17.45 -6.82 17.83
C ASP A 191 -16.96 -8.12 17.18
N PRO A 192 -16.16 -8.97 17.88
CA PRO A 192 -15.66 -10.23 17.35
C PRO A 192 -16.76 -11.21 16.88
N VAL A 193 -17.94 -11.17 17.52
CA VAL A 193 -19.05 -12.10 17.23
C VAL A 193 -19.98 -11.49 16.19
N THR A 194 -20.47 -10.28 16.45
CA THR A 194 -21.50 -9.67 15.59
C THR A 194 -20.91 -8.97 14.36
N LYS A 195 -19.59 -8.74 14.33
CA LYS A 195 -18.86 -7.96 13.30
C LYS A 195 -19.38 -6.53 13.12
N LYS A 196 -20.18 -6.02 14.06
CA LYS A 196 -20.71 -4.65 14.03
C LYS A 196 -19.74 -3.67 14.69
N ALA A 197 -19.80 -2.42 14.26
CA ALA A 197 -19.02 -1.32 14.82
C ALA A 197 -19.25 -1.17 16.33
N MET A 198 -18.17 -1.22 17.12
CA MET A 198 -18.22 -1.07 18.58
C MET A 198 -17.65 0.29 19.00
N ARG A 199 -18.25 0.91 20.03
CA ARG A 199 -17.74 2.18 20.57
C ARG A 199 -16.42 2.00 21.30
N ILE A 200 -15.49 2.92 21.08
CA ILE A 200 -14.17 3.00 21.72
C ILE A 200 -14.01 4.29 22.50
N ALA A 201 -13.09 4.27 23.47
CA ALA A 201 -12.72 5.47 24.21
C ALA A 201 -12.08 6.51 23.28
N GLY A 202 -12.48 7.76 23.43
CA GLY A 202 -11.82 8.90 22.76
C GLY A 202 -10.42 9.14 23.32
N VAL A 203 -9.54 9.72 22.51
CA VAL A 203 -8.23 10.19 22.96
C VAL A 203 -8.41 11.51 23.70
N ARG A 204 -7.83 11.64 24.89
CA ARG A 204 -7.69 12.91 25.60
C ARG A 204 -6.22 13.32 25.48
N PRO A 205 -5.89 14.39 24.73
CA PRO A 205 -4.51 14.85 24.63
C PRO A 205 -4.06 15.41 25.99
N GLU A 206 -2.84 15.06 26.40
CA GLU A 206 -2.19 15.61 27.59
C GLU A 206 -1.01 16.51 27.17
N GLY A 207 -1.20 17.83 27.30
CA GLY A 207 -0.19 18.84 26.99
C GLY A 207 -0.23 19.35 25.54
N GLU A 208 0.51 20.44 25.29
CA GLU A 208 0.46 21.20 24.02
C GLU A 208 0.87 20.37 22.80
N VAL A 209 1.85 19.49 22.96
CA VAL A 209 2.34 18.65 21.86
C VAL A 209 1.25 17.68 21.41
N GLU A 210 0.65 16.93 22.34
CA GLU A 210 -0.42 15.98 22.03
C GLU A 210 -1.67 16.67 21.50
N GLU A 211 -1.97 17.88 21.99
CA GLU A 211 -3.09 18.69 21.51
C GLU A 211 -2.90 19.11 20.04
N SER A 212 -1.68 19.51 19.65
CA SER A 212 -1.34 19.77 18.24
C SER A 212 -1.54 18.54 17.36
N TRP A 213 -1.12 17.35 17.84
CA TRP A 213 -1.34 16.09 17.10
C TRP A 213 -2.82 15.74 16.98
N PHE A 214 -3.59 15.97 18.04
CA PHE A 214 -5.03 15.70 18.06
C PHE A 214 -5.78 16.62 17.08
N GLU A 215 -5.47 17.92 17.08
CA GLU A 215 -6.07 18.88 16.16
C GLU A 215 -5.71 18.56 14.70
N ARG A 216 -4.47 18.12 14.45
CA ARG A 216 -4.05 17.67 13.12
C ARG A 216 -4.83 16.43 12.66
N GLY A 217 -5.00 15.45 13.53
CA GLY A 217 -5.80 14.25 13.24
C GLY A 217 -7.28 14.57 13.04
N ARG A 218 -7.83 15.53 13.79
CA ARG A 218 -9.19 16.01 13.60
C ARG A 218 -9.38 16.68 12.22
N LYS A 219 -8.49 17.59 11.84
CA LYS A 219 -8.50 18.24 10.52
C LYS A 219 -8.37 17.22 9.39
N SER A 220 -7.49 16.22 9.55
CA SER A 220 -7.35 15.09 8.63
C SER A 220 -8.68 14.34 8.46
N TYR A 221 -9.33 13.98 9.57
CA TYR A 221 -10.62 13.31 9.58
C TYR A 221 -11.73 14.14 8.90
N GLU A 222 -11.84 15.43 9.20
CA GLU A 222 -12.83 16.33 8.60
C GLU A 222 -12.60 16.52 7.10
N LYS A 223 -11.34 16.67 6.69
CA LYS A 223 -10.95 16.74 5.28
C LYS A 223 -11.33 15.45 4.53
N LYS A 224 -11.03 14.29 5.10
CA LYS A 224 -11.41 12.99 4.53
C LYS A 224 -12.92 12.86 4.36
N LYS A 225 -13.70 13.33 5.35
CA LYS A 225 -15.17 13.36 5.27
C LYS A 225 -15.65 14.24 4.11
N ARG A 226 -15.03 15.40 3.90
CA ARG A 226 -15.35 16.31 2.79
C ARG A 226 -14.96 15.73 1.43
N GLU A 227 -13.79 15.10 1.33
CA GLU A 227 -13.28 14.49 0.10
C GLU A 227 -14.12 13.28 -0.34
N LEU A 228 -14.68 12.52 0.62
CA LEU A 228 -15.60 11.43 0.31
C LEU A 228 -16.83 11.91 -0.49
N GLY A 229 -17.28 13.16 -0.25
CA GLY A 229 -18.39 13.79 -0.98
C GLY A 229 -17.99 14.44 -2.32
N ARG A 230 -16.69 14.59 -2.60
CA ARG A 230 -16.18 15.25 -3.82
C ARG A 230 -15.65 14.27 -4.87
N GLY A 231 -15.82 12.97 -4.66
CA GLY A 231 -15.40 11.96 -5.65
C GLY A 231 -16.12 12.16 -6.98
N LEU A 232 -15.48 11.81 -8.10
CA LEU A 232 -16.07 11.93 -9.44
C LEU A 232 -17.35 11.06 -9.62
N ARG A 233 -17.56 10.06 -8.74
CA ARG A 233 -18.82 9.33 -8.64
C ARG A 233 -19.97 10.15 -8.03
N SER A 234 -19.66 11.24 -7.35
CA SER A 234 -20.59 12.10 -6.62
C SER A 234 -20.74 13.49 -7.24
N MET A 235 -19.75 13.95 -8.01
CA MET A 235 -19.75 15.24 -8.69
C MET A 235 -19.31 15.04 -10.14
N GLU A 236 -20.10 15.54 -11.06
CA GLU A 236 -19.83 15.49 -12.50
C GLU A 236 -18.52 16.24 -12.89
N PRO A 237 -17.97 15.96 -14.08
CA PRO A 237 -16.86 16.74 -14.61
C PRO A 237 -17.24 18.20 -14.77
N ASP A 238 -16.31 19.10 -14.45
CA ASP A 238 -16.48 20.53 -14.67
C ASP A 238 -16.36 20.88 -16.16
N ASP A 239 -16.74 22.09 -16.57
CA ASP A 239 -16.68 22.53 -17.98
C ASP A 239 -15.25 22.39 -18.54
N GLU A 240 -14.24 22.82 -17.78
CA GLU A 240 -12.82 22.67 -18.16
C GLU A 240 -12.38 21.21 -18.34
N GLU A 241 -12.93 20.31 -17.50
CA GLU A 241 -12.60 18.89 -17.55
C GLU A 241 -13.29 18.21 -18.74
N SER A 242 -14.50 18.65 -19.07
CA SER A 242 -15.25 18.22 -20.26
C SER A 242 -14.54 18.65 -21.54
N ASP A 243 -14.03 19.88 -21.60
CA ASP A 243 -13.22 20.38 -22.72
C ASP A 243 -11.91 19.60 -22.87
N LEU A 244 -11.29 19.19 -21.76
CA LEU A 244 -10.11 18.33 -21.80
C LEU A 244 -10.45 16.94 -22.37
N ILE A 245 -11.56 16.33 -21.93
CA ILE A 245 -12.01 15.04 -22.48
C ILE A 245 -12.21 15.15 -23.98
N HIS A 246 -12.89 16.20 -24.45
CA HIS A 246 -13.13 16.41 -25.86
C HIS A 246 -11.83 16.51 -26.65
N ARG A 247 -10.85 17.28 -26.17
CA ARG A 247 -9.54 17.41 -26.81
C ARG A 247 -8.73 16.11 -26.81
N LEU A 248 -8.77 15.34 -25.73
CA LEU A 248 -8.13 14.03 -25.68
C LEU A 248 -8.79 13.05 -26.66
N TRP A 249 -10.13 13.07 -26.75
CA TRP A 249 -10.88 12.24 -27.70
C TRP A 249 -10.57 12.59 -29.16
N LEU A 250 -10.47 13.88 -29.50
CA LEU A 250 -10.02 14.32 -30.83
C LEU A 250 -8.65 13.75 -31.19
N LYS A 251 -7.68 13.79 -30.25
CA LYS A 251 -6.37 13.15 -30.47
C LYS A 251 -6.47 11.65 -30.66
N THR A 252 -7.33 10.96 -29.90
CA THR A 252 -7.55 9.53 -30.08
C THR A 252 -8.06 9.23 -31.50
N LEU A 253 -8.98 10.05 -32.04
CA LEU A 253 -9.45 9.92 -33.42
C LEU A 253 -8.32 10.12 -34.45
N ASP A 254 -7.48 11.15 -34.27
CA ASP A 254 -6.34 11.41 -35.18
C ASP A 254 -5.40 10.20 -35.27
N TYR A 255 -5.20 9.46 -34.17
CA TYR A 255 -4.36 8.25 -34.14
C TYR A 255 -5.05 7.00 -34.69
N HIS A 256 -6.37 7.02 -34.88
CA HIS A 256 -7.15 5.91 -35.45
C HIS A 256 -7.41 6.07 -36.95
N ASP A 257 -7.29 7.28 -37.51
CA ASP A 257 -7.54 7.52 -38.93
C ASP A 257 -6.39 6.97 -39.79
N PRO A 258 -6.63 6.00 -40.69
CA PRO A 258 -5.61 5.48 -41.59
C PRO A 258 -5.11 6.51 -42.61
N ASN A 259 -5.80 7.63 -42.80
CA ASN A 259 -5.42 8.70 -43.73
C ASN A 259 -4.49 9.74 -43.10
N THR A 260 -4.35 9.75 -41.77
CA THR A 260 -3.49 10.73 -41.08
C THR A 260 -2.16 10.05 -40.71
N PRO A 261 -0.99 10.62 -41.10
CA PRO A 261 0.31 10.03 -40.79
C PRO A 261 0.74 10.18 -39.32
N SER A 262 -0.15 10.63 -38.43
CA SER A 262 0.13 10.78 -37.00
C SER A 262 0.17 9.41 -36.32
N LEU A 263 1.38 8.90 -36.10
CA LEU A 263 1.60 7.75 -35.23
C LEU A 263 1.55 8.17 -33.76
N LEU A 264 1.04 7.29 -32.91
CA LEU A 264 1.13 7.46 -31.46
C LEU A 264 2.61 7.68 -31.07
N PRO A 265 2.96 8.77 -30.37
CA PRO A 265 4.33 8.99 -29.94
C PRO A 265 4.87 7.82 -29.14
N LYS A 266 6.15 7.47 -29.30
CA LYS A 266 6.79 6.37 -28.53
C LYS A 266 6.78 6.59 -27.02
N THR A 267 6.62 7.85 -26.59
CA THR A 267 6.48 8.26 -25.18
C THR A 267 5.07 8.04 -24.63
N CYS A 268 4.08 7.78 -25.49
CA CYS A 268 2.69 7.61 -25.10
C CYS A 268 2.25 6.15 -25.19
N THR A 269 1.62 5.66 -24.13
CA THR A 269 1.01 4.34 -24.08
C THR A 269 -0.50 4.47 -23.93
N ARG A 270 -1.27 3.63 -24.63
CA ARG A 270 -2.72 3.52 -24.42
C ARG A 270 -3.01 2.99 -23.01
N MET A 271 -4.01 3.55 -22.33
CA MET A 271 -4.33 3.14 -20.97
C MET A 271 -4.67 1.64 -20.89
N SER A 272 -5.43 1.14 -21.87
CA SER A 272 -5.77 -0.28 -22.05
C SER A 272 -4.53 -1.20 -22.06
N ASN A 273 -3.49 -0.82 -22.81
CA ASN A 273 -2.24 -1.59 -22.94
C ASN A 273 -1.29 -1.44 -21.75
N SER A 274 -1.51 -0.46 -20.88
CA SER A 274 -0.67 -0.21 -19.71
C SER A 274 -1.01 -1.08 -18.49
N THR A 275 -2.00 -1.97 -18.60
CA THR A 275 -2.52 -2.75 -17.48
C THR A 275 -1.73 -4.04 -17.27
N ILE A 276 -1.26 -4.27 -16.03
CA ILE A 276 -0.63 -5.52 -15.59
C ILE A 276 -1.49 -6.17 -14.51
N GLN A 277 -1.65 -7.49 -14.56
CA GLN A 277 -2.47 -8.25 -13.62
C GLN A 277 -1.64 -9.29 -12.87
N SER A 278 -2.01 -9.52 -11.62
CA SER A 278 -1.50 -10.61 -10.80
C SER A 278 -2.66 -11.29 -10.08
N VAL A 279 -2.60 -12.61 -9.98
CA VAL A 279 -3.64 -13.44 -9.38
C VAL A 279 -2.98 -14.39 -8.39
N GLN A 280 -3.50 -14.43 -7.17
CA GLN A 280 -2.94 -15.28 -6.12
C GLN A 280 -4.05 -15.85 -5.24
N ILE A 281 -3.89 -17.11 -4.82
CA ILE A 281 -4.72 -17.70 -3.78
C ILE A 281 -4.29 -17.22 -2.38
N MET A 282 -5.27 -16.85 -1.57
CA MET A 282 -5.04 -16.31 -0.23
C MET A 282 -4.82 -17.44 0.78
N GLN A 283 -3.57 -17.56 1.25
CA GLN A 283 -3.16 -18.63 2.15
C GLN A 283 -3.31 -18.25 3.63
N PRO A 284 -3.46 -19.24 4.54
CA PRO A 284 -3.58 -18.99 5.98
C PRO A 284 -2.39 -18.24 6.60
N GLN A 285 -1.19 -18.29 6.00
CA GLN A 285 -0.02 -17.57 6.51
C GLN A 285 -0.17 -16.04 6.50
N TYR A 286 -1.07 -15.49 5.67
CA TYR A 286 -1.30 -14.05 5.54
C TYR A 286 -2.53 -13.57 6.33
N ARG A 287 -3.11 -14.42 7.18
CA ARG A 287 -4.31 -14.10 7.96
C ARG A 287 -3.97 -13.24 9.18
N ASN A 288 -4.94 -12.43 9.60
CA ASN A 288 -4.87 -11.77 10.89
C ASN A 288 -4.99 -12.80 12.03
N ARG A 289 -4.29 -12.59 13.16
CA ARG A 289 -4.21 -13.54 14.28
C ARG A 289 -5.59 -14.01 14.76
N HIS A 290 -6.54 -13.09 14.83
CA HIS A 290 -7.86 -13.28 15.42
C HIS A 290 -8.96 -13.61 14.40
N ASN A 291 -8.64 -13.75 13.10
CA ASN A 291 -9.66 -14.00 12.09
C ASN A 291 -9.14 -14.86 10.91
N PHE A 292 -10.07 -15.34 10.09
CA PHE A 292 -9.80 -15.99 8.81
C PHE A 292 -9.73 -14.98 7.65
N MET A 293 -9.52 -13.70 7.96
CA MET A 293 -9.38 -12.63 6.98
C MET A 293 -7.91 -12.30 6.79
N ILE A 294 -7.55 -11.98 5.56
CA ILE A 294 -6.20 -11.56 5.17
C ILE A 294 -5.92 -10.18 5.74
N PHE A 295 -4.67 -10.02 6.17
CA PHE A 295 -4.16 -8.81 6.77
C PHE A 295 -4.06 -7.65 5.75
N GLY A 296 -4.43 -6.43 6.14
CA GLY A 296 -4.41 -5.24 5.27
C GLY A 296 -3.01 -4.95 4.72
N GLY A 297 -1.99 -5.10 5.56
CA GLY A 297 -0.58 -4.95 5.19
C GLY A 297 -0.13 -5.90 4.08
N PHE A 298 -0.70 -7.11 3.98
CA PHE A 298 -0.40 -8.02 2.88
C PHE A 298 -0.96 -7.48 1.55
N LEU A 299 -2.19 -6.94 1.55
CA LEU A 299 -2.76 -6.30 0.37
C LEU A 299 -1.94 -5.08 -0.05
N LEU A 300 -1.48 -4.27 0.91
CA LEU A 300 -0.61 -3.11 0.62
C LEU A 300 0.71 -3.54 -0.02
N LYS A 301 1.36 -4.56 0.53
CA LYS A 301 2.58 -5.12 -0.05
C LYS A 301 2.36 -5.58 -1.50
N SER A 302 1.34 -6.41 -1.72
CA SER A 302 1.07 -6.99 -3.04
C SER A 302 0.66 -5.95 -4.07
N THR A 303 -0.14 -4.96 -3.68
CA THR A 303 -0.56 -3.87 -4.56
C THR A 303 0.60 -2.92 -4.88
N PHE A 304 1.45 -2.60 -3.91
CA PHE A 304 2.65 -1.80 -4.14
C PHE A 304 3.65 -2.49 -5.07
N GLU A 305 3.94 -3.77 -4.85
CA GLU A 305 4.86 -4.54 -5.70
C GLU A 305 4.35 -4.62 -7.16
N LEU A 306 3.04 -4.79 -7.36
CA LEU A 306 2.46 -4.77 -8.70
C LEU A 306 2.50 -3.37 -9.33
N ALA A 307 2.22 -2.31 -8.55
CA ALA A 307 2.31 -0.93 -9.03
C ALA A 307 3.75 -0.58 -9.45
N PHE A 308 4.73 -0.95 -8.64
CA PHE A 308 6.15 -0.78 -8.96
C PHE A 308 6.52 -1.49 -10.27
N THR A 309 6.04 -2.72 -10.45
CA THR A 309 6.27 -3.50 -11.67
C THR A 309 5.64 -2.84 -12.89
N CYS A 310 4.41 -2.34 -12.76
CA CYS A 310 3.72 -1.59 -13.83
C CYS A 310 4.48 -0.33 -14.22
N ALA A 311 4.92 0.48 -13.25
CA ALA A 311 5.68 1.70 -13.54
C ALA A 311 7.01 1.38 -14.24
N SER A 312 7.70 0.35 -13.76
CA SER A 312 8.99 -0.07 -14.34
C SER A 312 8.82 -0.64 -15.75
N ALA A 313 7.76 -1.41 -15.99
CA ALA A 313 7.47 -1.98 -17.31
C ALA A 313 7.19 -0.90 -18.37
N ILE A 314 6.52 0.18 -17.99
CA ILE A 314 6.14 1.25 -18.93
C ILE A 314 7.27 2.25 -19.15
N SER A 315 8.00 2.61 -18.07
CA SER A 315 9.08 3.60 -18.16
C SER A 315 10.42 3.00 -18.61
N HIS A 316 10.56 1.68 -18.60
CA HIS A 316 11.82 0.97 -18.79
C HIS A 316 12.95 1.46 -17.87
N SER A 317 12.59 2.09 -16.75
CA SER A 317 13.51 2.60 -15.73
C SER A 317 13.06 2.17 -14.34
N ARG A 318 13.88 2.46 -13.33
CA ARG A 318 13.56 2.15 -11.94
C ARG A 318 12.67 3.27 -11.36
N PRO A 319 11.41 2.99 -11.00
CA PRO A 319 10.55 4.01 -10.41
C PRO A 319 10.93 4.30 -8.96
N ILE A 320 10.88 5.58 -8.58
CA ILE A 320 11.02 6.05 -7.20
C ILE A 320 9.64 6.31 -6.63
N PHE A 321 9.29 5.66 -5.53
CA PHE A 321 8.02 5.87 -4.85
C PHE A 321 7.96 7.28 -4.22
N LEU A 322 6.88 8.02 -4.47
CA LEU A 322 6.66 9.35 -3.89
C LEU A 322 5.60 9.34 -2.79
N GLY A 323 4.53 8.58 -2.98
CA GLY A 323 3.45 8.51 -2.01
C GLY A 323 2.26 7.67 -2.47
N LEU A 324 1.42 7.32 -1.50
CA LEU A 324 0.14 6.65 -1.66
C LEU A 324 -0.97 7.62 -1.26
N ASP A 325 -1.96 7.78 -2.14
CA ASP A 325 -3.16 8.56 -1.82
C ASP A 325 -4.10 7.78 -0.89
N PRO A 326 -4.97 8.48 -0.13
CA PRO A 326 -5.93 7.82 0.76
C PRO A 326 -6.72 6.72 0.04
N SER A 327 -6.67 5.52 0.62
CA SER A 327 -7.17 4.29 0.02
C SER A 327 -7.97 3.50 1.05
N THR A 328 -9.20 3.10 0.71
CA THR A 328 -10.10 2.37 1.60
C THR A 328 -10.12 0.88 1.29
N PHE A 329 -10.18 0.05 2.35
CA PHE A 329 -10.45 -1.38 2.24
C PHE A 329 -11.96 -1.58 2.32
N GLU A 330 -12.61 -1.77 1.18
CA GLU A 330 -14.08 -1.85 1.06
C GLU A 330 -14.62 -3.17 1.61
N ASN A 331 -14.02 -4.30 1.20
CA ASN A 331 -14.51 -5.62 1.58
C ASN A 331 -13.37 -6.49 2.14
N PRO A 332 -13.64 -7.28 3.20
CA PRO A 332 -12.65 -8.19 3.76
C PRO A 332 -12.34 -9.34 2.79
N VAL A 333 -11.09 -9.80 2.81
CA VAL A 333 -10.62 -10.92 1.97
C VAL A 333 -10.49 -12.17 2.83
N PRO A 334 -11.33 -13.21 2.64
CA PRO A 334 -11.21 -14.45 3.38
C PRO A 334 -10.07 -15.33 2.88
N VAL A 335 -9.47 -16.10 3.77
CA VAL A 335 -8.51 -17.17 3.42
C VAL A 335 -9.18 -18.20 2.52
N GLY A 336 -8.44 -18.70 1.53
CA GLY A 336 -8.91 -19.63 0.52
C GLY A 336 -9.50 -18.95 -0.72
N SER A 337 -9.80 -17.66 -0.68
CA SER A 337 -10.27 -16.92 -1.86
C SER A 337 -9.14 -16.58 -2.85
N VAL A 338 -9.51 -16.28 -4.08
CA VAL A 338 -8.58 -15.83 -5.14
C VAL A 338 -8.59 -14.31 -5.20
N LEU A 339 -7.44 -13.70 -4.94
CA LEU A 339 -7.23 -12.26 -5.06
C LEU A 339 -6.73 -11.93 -6.46
N TYR A 340 -7.48 -11.09 -7.16
CA TYR A 340 -7.10 -10.48 -8.43
C TYR A 340 -6.65 -9.05 -8.17
N VAL A 341 -5.44 -8.72 -8.59
CA VAL A 341 -4.85 -7.39 -8.47
C VAL A 341 -4.55 -6.91 -9.89
N SER A 342 -5.01 -5.71 -10.24
CA SER A 342 -4.77 -5.11 -11.57
C SER A 342 -4.21 -3.72 -11.39
N ALA A 343 -3.00 -3.47 -11.90
CA ALA A 343 -2.33 -2.18 -11.89
C ALA A 343 -2.40 -1.56 -13.29
N THR A 344 -2.81 -0.30 -13.38
CA THR A 344 -2.97 0.45 -14.63
C THR A 344 -2.34 1.83 -14.47
N LEU A 345 -1.57 2.28 -15.47
CA LEU A 345 -1.11 3.66 -15.53
C LEU A 345 -2.30 4.56 -15.88
N VAL A 346 -2.60 5.52 -15.01
CA VAL A 346 -3.79 6.35 -15.17
C VAL A 346 -3.46 7.78 -15.56
N TYR A 347 -2.37 8.34 -15.03
CA TYR A 347 -2.02 9.74 -15.27
C TYR A 347 -0.51 9.94 -15.25
N GLY A 348 -0.04 10.94 -15.98
CA GLY A 348 1.33 11.43 -15.93
C GLY A 348 1.35 12.96 -15.95
N ASP A 349 2.28 13.56 -15.20
CA ASP A 349 2.40 15.02 -15.04
C ASP A 349 2.70 15.77 -16.36
N ARG A 350 3.12 15.05 -17.41
CA ARG A 350 3.31 15.59 -18.76
C ARG A 350 2.19 15.12 -19.68
N PRO A 351 0.97 15.70 -19.59
CA PRO A 351 -0.15 15.25 -20.39
C PRO A 351 0.09 15.52 -21.88
N LEU A 352 -0.44 14.63 -22.73
CA LEU A 352 -0.41 14.83 -24.19
C LEU A 352 -1.16 16.08 -24.63
N VAL A 353 -2.20 16.46 -23.89
CA VAL A 353 -3.04 17.63 -24.12
C VAL A 353 -2.95 18.47 -22.86
N ARG A 354 -2.42 19.68 -22.97
CA ARG A 354 -2.36 20.64 -21.86
C ARG A 354 -3.75 21.26 -21.65
N GLY A 355 -4.31 21.16 -20.45
CA GLY A 355 -5.49 21.95 -20.05
C GLY A 355 -5.07 23.33 -19.53
N GLU A 356 -6.00 24.29 -19.47
CA GLU A 356 -5.74 25.68 -19.03
C GLU A 356 -5.28 25.81 -17.56
N GLY A 357 -5.33 24.72 -16.78
CA GLY A 357 -4.82 24.66 -15.41
C GLY A 357 -3.64 23.70 -15.20
N ASP A 358 -2.94 23.28 -16.27
CA ASP A 358 -1.66 22.58 -16.13
C ASP A 358 -0.57 23.65 -16.05
N ALA A 359 0.05 23.81 -14.88
CA ALA A 359 1.07 24.82 -14.66
C ALA A 359 2.15 24.74 -15.76
N GLU A 360 2.46 25.87 -16.38
CA GLU A 360 3.60 26.01 -17.28
C GLU A 360 4.85 25.61 -16.49
N THR A 361 5.25 24.35 -16.61
CA THR A 361 6.60 23.97 -16.23
C THR A 361 7.48 24.45 -17.38
N GLU A 362 7.69 25.76 -17.42
CA GLU A 362 8.72 26.39 -18.21
C GLU A 362 10.04 25.72 -17.82
N THR A 363 10.59 24.94 -18.74
CA THR A 363 11.91 25.18 -19.30
C THR A 363 12.16 24.09 -20.33
N GLU A 364 11.89 24.43 -21.59
CA GLU A 364 12.42 23.72 -22.77
C GLU A 364 13.94 23.96 -22.92
N THR A 365 14.64 24.31 -21.84
CA THR A 365 16.06 24.72 -21.79
C THR A 365 16.90 23.84 -20.87
N GLU A 366 16.60 22.55 -20.75
CA GLU A 366 17.60 21.57 -20.29
C GLU A 366 17.72 20.41 -21.27
N THR A 367 18.46 20.68 -22.33
CA THR A 367 19.12 19.68 -23.16
C THR A 367 20.03 18.81 -22.26
N GLY A 368 19.59 17.57 -22.00
CA GLY A 368 20.52 16.45 -21.77
C GLY A 368 20.76 15.94 -20.35
N LYS A 369 20.02 16.39 -19.30
CA LYS A 369 20.08 15.73 -17.97
C LYS A 369 18.70 15.23 -17.53
N GLY A 370 18.47 13.94 -17.74
CA GLY A 370 17.43 13.11 -17.12
C GLY A 370 16.05 13.75 -16.95
N LYS A 371 15.26 13.86 -18.03
CA LYS A 371 13.84 14.23 -17.92
C LYS A 371 13.15 13.25 -16.96
N LYS A 372 12.58 13.75 -15.87
CA LYS A 372 11.78 12.93 -14.93
C LYS A 372 10.31 13.23 -15.09
N THR A 373 9.48 12.19 -15.05
CA THR A 373 8.03 12.30 -15.12
C THR A 373 7.43 11.66 -13.87
N ARG A 374 6.45 12.31 -13.25
CA ARG A 374 5.65 11.66 -12.21
C ARG A 374 4.47 10.96 -12.86
N VAL A 375 4.25 9.72 -12.45
CA VAL A 375 3.20 8.86 -12.96
C VAL A 375 2.35 8.34 -11.81
N GLN A 376 1.05 8.32 -12.02
CA GLN A 376 0.09 7.77 -11.07
C GLN A 376 -0.44 6.44 -11.58
N ILE A 377 -0.30 5.42 -10.75
CA ILE A 377 -0.74 4.06 -11.04
C ILE A 377 -1.87 3.72 -10.10
N ARG A 378 -3.00 3.35 -10.69
CA ARG A 378 -4.16 2.85 -9.98
C ARG A 378 -4.06 1.34 -9.91
N VAL A 379 -4.27 0.79 -8.72
CA VAL A 379 -4.34 -0.65 -8.48
C VAL A 379 -5.71 -1.00 -7.95
N ASP A 380 -6.48 -1.74 -8.74
CA ASP A 380 -7.77 -2.28 -8.35
C ASP A 380 -7.62 -3.71 -7.84
N THR A 381 -8.21 -4.00 -6.69
CA THR A 381 -8.22 -5.34 -6.10
C THR A 381 -9.64 -5.91 -6.09
N LYS A 382 -9.76 -7.19 -6.46
CA LYS A 382 -11.03 -7.93 -6.46
C LYS A 382 -10.81 -9.31 -5.88
N VAL A 383 -11.73 -9.77 -5.05
CA VAL A 383 -11.72 -11.12 -4.51
C VAL A 383 -12.81 -11.96 -5.17
N LYS A 384 -12.48 -13.21 -5.49
CA LYS A 384 -13.45 -14.22 -5.94
C LYS A 384 -13.34 -15.47 -5.07
N ASN A 385 -14.49 -16.08 -4.79
CA ASN A 385 -14.50 -17.43 -4.23
C ASN A 385 -13.97 -18.43 -5.27
N VAL A 386 -13.38 -19.54 -4.80
CA VAL A 386 -12.83 -20.60 -5.66
C VAL A 386 -13.92 -21.27 -6.50
N GLU A 387 -15.12 -21.37 -5.93
CA GLU A 387 -16.32 -21.83 -6.64
C GLU A 387 -16.85 -20.79 -7.65
N HIS A 388 -16.15 -19.66 -7.81
CA HIS A 388 -16.41 -18.58 -8.76
C HIS A 388 -17.81 -17.94 -8.73
N GLY A 389 -18.59 -18.20 -7.67
CA GLY A 389 -19.97 -17.71 -7.57
C GLY A 389 -20.13 -16.20 -7.32
N GLU A 390 -19.18 -15.54 -6.65
CA GLU A 390 -19.28 -14.12 -6.29
C GLU A 390 -17.95 -13.39 -6.45
N THR A 391 -18.00 -12.16 -6.97
CA THR A 391 -16.84 -11.26 -7.11
C THR A 391 -17.11 -9.98 -6.32
N LYS A 392 -16.23 -9.64 -5.37
CA LYS A 392 -16.32 -8.39 -4.60
C LYS A 392 -15.10 -7.50 -4.84
N PRO A 393 -15.27 -6.18 -5.03
CA PRO A 393 -14.15 -5.25 -4.99
C PRO A 393 -13.60 -5.19 -3.56
N THR A 394 -12.30 -5.27 -3.40
CA THR A 394 -11.66 -5.27 -2.07
C THR A 394 -11.14 -3.90 -1.70
N GLY A 395 -10.63 -3.16 -2.68
CA GLY A 395 -10.05 -1.83 -2.49
C GLY A 395 -9.40 -1.30 -3.76
N GLN A 396 -9.20 0.01 -3.77
CA GLN A 396 -8.52 0.74 -4.82
C GLN A 396 -7.38 1.54 -4.20
N PHE A 397 -6.17 1.40 -4.77
CA PHE A 397 -4.96 2.07 -4.29
C PHE A 397 -4.38 2.93 -5.40
N ASN A 398 -4.01 4.17 -5.10
CA ASN A 398 -3.41 5.07 -6.10
C ASN A 398 -1.99 5.43 -5.65
N TYR A 399 -1.02 4.79 -6.28
CA TYR A 399 0.40 4.99 -6.01
C TYR A 399 0.96 6.04 -6.97
N THR A 400 1.89 6.86 -6.50
CA THR A 400 2.63 7.77 -7.36
C THR A 400 4.11 7.50 -7.33
N PHE A 401 4.68 7.45 -8.52
CA PHE A 401 6.09 7.20 -8.75
C PHE A 401 6.70 8.34 -9.57
N GLU A 402 7.99 8.58 -9.37
CA GLU A 402 8.84 9.36 -10.26
C GLU A 402 9.63 8.38 -11.12
N VAL A 403 9.58 8.54 -12.44
CA VAL A 403 10.29 7.71 -13.42
C VAL A 403 11.21 8.57 -14.26
N GLU A 404 12.33 8.00 -14.68
CA GLU A 404 13.20 8.61 -15.68
C GLU A 404 12.60 8.39 -17.07
N GLY A 405 12.61 9.43 -17.89
CA GLY A 405 11.98 9.46 -19.19
C GLY A 405 10.67 10.25 -19.23
N GLU A 406 10.11 10.32 -20.42
CA GLU A 406 8.83 10.96 -20.70
C GLU A 406 7.77 9.87 -20.91
N VAL A 407 6.84 9.77 -19.97
CA VAL A 407 5.77 8.76 -19.98
C VAL A 407 4.43 9.46 -20.01
N GLN A 408 3.65 9.17 -21.04
CA GLN A 408 2.32 9.74 -21.26
C GLN A 408 1.30 8.62 -21.42
N VAL A 409 0.05 8.90 -21.07
CA VAL A 409 -1.04 7.95 -21.16
C VAL A 409 -2.21 8.54 -21.93
N LEU A 410 -2.78 7.74 -22.83
CA LEU A 410 -3.96 8.10 -23.61
C LEU A 410 -5.16 7.21 -23.19
N PRO A 411 -6.22 7.79 -22.61
CA PRO A 411 -7.49 7.09 -22.41
C PRO A 411 -8.27 6.95 -23.73
N GLU A 412 -8.97 5.83 -23.90
CA GLU A 412 -9.77 5.53 -25.11
C GLU A 412 -11.26 5.41 -24.80
N SER A 413 -11.61 4.78 -23.67
CA SER A 413 -13.01 4.60 -23.26
C SER A 413 -13.49 5.67 -22.28
N TYR A 414 -14.81 5.94 -22.24
CA TYR A 414 -15.40 6.85 -21.26
C TYR A 414 -14.97 6.54 -19.82
N LYS A 415 -14.93 5.25 -19.47
CA LYS A 415 -14.45 4.80 -18.16
C LYS A 415 -13.00 5.23 -17.91
N GLU A 416 -12.12 5.11 -18.89
CA GLU A 416 -10.72 5.52 -18.78
C GLU A 416 -10.59 7.04 -18.67
N PHE A 417 -11.40 7.82 -19.40
CA PHE A 417 -11.45 9.28 -19.26
C PHE A 417 -11.82 9.69 -17.83
N MET A 418 -12.84 9.06 -17.24
CA MET A 418 -13.22 9.35 -15.85
C MET A 418 -12.09 9.01 -14.86
N VAL A 419 -11.41 7.89 -15.08
CA VAL A 419 -10.30 7.46 -14.22
C VAL A 419 -9.09 8.40 -14.37
N TYR A 420 -8.81 8.88 -15.59
CA TYR A 420 -7.80 9.90 -15.89
C TYR A 420 -8.10 11.22 -15.18
N LEU A 421 -9.34 11.71 -15.21
CA LEU A 421 -9.74 12.94 -14.52
C LEU A 421 -9.63 12.82 -13.00
N ASP A 422 -10.11 11.71 -12.42
CA ASP A 422 -9.99 11.43 -10.98
C ASP A 422 -8.53 11.47 -10.52
N ALA A 423 -7.63 10.88 -11.32
CA ALA A 423 -6.19 10.94 -11.10
C ALA A 423 -5.62 12.36 -11.23
N ARG A 424 -6.02 13.13 -12.24
CA ARG A 424 -5.62 14.53 -12.42
C ARG A 424 -6.05 15.41 -11.24
N ARG A 425 -7.29 15.26 -10.74
CA ARG A 425 -7.79 15.95 -9.54
C ARG A 425 -6.94 15.64 -8.30
N ARG A 426 -6.54 14.38 -8.12
CA ARG A 426 -5.64 13.97 -7.02
C ARG A 426 -4.23 14.53 -7.16
N SER A 427 -3.68 14.56 -8.38
CA SER A 427 -2.35 15.13 -8.62
C SER A 427 -2.32 16.64 -8.30
N LYS A 428 -3.32 17.41 -8.76
CA LYS A 428 -3.45 18.84 -8.45
C LYS A 428 -3.55 19.10 -6.95
N GLY A 429 -4.42 18.38 -6.24
CA GLY A 429 -4.56 18.51 -4.79
C GLY A 429 -3.25 18.27 -4.02
N ARG A 430 -2.39 17.37 -4.52
CA ARG A 430 -1.06 17.14 -3.95
C ARG A 430 -0.11 18.32 -4.15
N VAL A 431 -0.12 18.95 -5.32
CA VAL A 431 0.74 20.11 -5.61
C VAL A 431 0.38 21.28 -4.70
N GLU A 432 -0.91 21.54 -4.52
CA GLU A 432 -1.41 22.59 -3.63
C GLU A 432 -1.02 22.35 -2.16
N GLU A 433 -1.12 21.11 -1.68
CA GLU A 433 -0.73 20.75 -0.31
C GLU A 433 0.76 20.90 -0.05
N ARG A 434 1.61 20.42 -0.98
CA ARG A 434 3.06 20.63 -0.87
C ARG A 434 3.42 22.11 -0.93
N GLY A 435 2.68 22.91 -1.68
CA GLY A 435 2.82 24.36 -1.72
C GLY A 435 2.52 25.01 -0.37
N LYS A 436 1.44 24.58 0.29
CA LYS A 436 1.06 25.06 1.64
C LYS A 436 2.04 24.61 2.72
N GLU A 437 2.48 23.36 2.72
CA GLU A 437 3.49 22.85 3.68
C GLU A 437 4.84 23.58 3.55
N ARG A 438 5.21 24.04 2.34
CA ARG A 438 6.39 24.89 2.12
C ARG A 438 6.15 26.35 2.53
N GLY A 439 4.93 26.87 2.34
CA GLY A 439 4.55 28.24 2.70
C GLY A 439 4.36 28.46 4.21
N GLU A 440 3.85 27.46 4.93
CA GLU A 440 3.67 27.51 6.40
C GLU A 440 5.01 27.54 7.16
N GLY A 441 6.12 27.14 6.53
CA GLY A 441 7.47 27.34 7.08
C GLY A 441 7.95 28.79 7.10
N ASN A 442 7.20 29.73 6.49
CA ASN A 442 7.61 31.12 6.31
C ASN A 442 6.52 32.13 6.76
N ALA A 443 5.47 31.68 7.43
CA ALA A 443 4.31 32.51 7.79
C ALA A 443 3.82 32.24 9.22
N GLU A 444 4.70 32.40 10.23
CA GLU A 444 4.27 32.72 11.60
C GLU A 444 4.32 34.24 11.82
N ALA A 445 3.31 34.95 11.33
CA ALA A 445 2.92 36.27 11.85
C ALA A 445 1.57 36.69 11.21
N GLY A 446 0.50 36.70 12.01
CA GLY A 446 -0.76 37.37 11.64
C GLY A 446 -2.03 36.60 11.98
N MET A 447 -2.44 36.62 13.25
CA MET A 447 -3.77 36.17 13.69
C MET A 447 -4.87 37.10 13.16
N GLY A 448 -5.93 36.50 12.59
CA GLY A 448 -7.24 37.13 12.40
C GLY A 448 -8.33 36.11 12.76
N LYS A 449 -9.08 36.41 13.82
CA LYS A 449 -10.21 35.63 14.32
C LYS A 449 -11.38 35.71 13.33
N ASP A 450 -12.12 34.62 13.14
CA ASP A 450 -13.53 34.71 12.78
C ASP A 450 -14.36 33.49 13.24
N VAL A 451 -15.65 33.77 13.37
CA VAL A 451 -16.60 33.28 14.37
C VAL A 451 -17.35 32.01 13.95
N LEU A 452 -17.75 31.26 14.98
CA LEU A 452 -18.57 30.04 15.00
C LEU A 452 -19.86 30.11 14.14
N GLY A 453 -20.13 29.03 13.40
CA GLY A 453 -21.41 28.73 12.78
C GLY A 453 -21.77 27.25 12.99
N ALA A 454 -22.92 27.00 13.62
CA ALA A 454 -23.41 25.69 14.05
C ALA A 454 -23.97 24.83 12.89
N GLY A 455 -23.96 23.50 13.09
CA GLY A 455 -24.98 22.61 12.51
C GLY A 455 -24.50 21.28 11.90
N GLY A 456 -25.10 20.17 12.36
CA GLY A 456 -25.36 19.00 11.51
C GLY A 456 -24.62 17.71 11.84
N ASP A 457 -25.15 16.94 12.79
CA ASP A 457 -24.77 15.54 13.08
C ASP A 457 -25.11 14.64 11.87
N GLY A 458 -24.09 14.01 11.31
CA GLY A 458 -24.21 13.15 10.14
C GLY A 458 -23.10 12.10 10.17
N GLY A 459 -23.37 11.01 10.88
CA GLY A 459 -22.47 9.88 11.07
C GLY A 459 -22.25 9.08 9.80
N LEU A 460 -20.99 8.68 9.60
CA LEU A 460 -20.56 7.76 8.55
C LEU A 460 -21.26 6.40 8.75
N LYS A 461 -22.23 6.07 7.90
CA LYS A 461 -22.77 4.72 7.77
C LYS A 461 -21.82 3.94 6.85
N VAL A 462 -21.17 2.93 7.42
CA VAL A 462 -20.50 1.88 6.67
C VAL A 462 -21.60 0.98 6.10
N LEU A 463 -21.60 0.78 4.78
CA LEU A 463 -22.41 -0.24 4.11
C LEU A 463 -21.71 -1.59 4.18
#